data_AF-A0A847LUW3-F1
#
_entry.id   AF-A0A847LUW3-F1
#
_cell.length_a   1.000
_cell.length_b   1.000
_cell.length_c   1.000
_cell.angle_alpha   90.00
_cell.angle_beta   90.00
_cell.angle_gamma   90.00
#
_symmetry.space_group_name_H-M   'P 1'
#
loop_
_entity.id
_entity.type
_entity.pdbx_description
1 polymer ?
#
loop_
_entity_poly.entity_id
_entity_poly.type
_entity_poly.pdbx_seq_one_letter_code
_entity_poly.pdbx_strand_id
1 'polypeptide(L)'
;GGSFWHIILSIITSIIGMTAVSASLTGYFFKNLNSWQRIILFIAGIMLIDPGITTDIIGIVIIAAIYLNQVFLAKRVIIKKS
;
A
#
# COMPACT_ATOMS: atom_id res chain seq x y z
N GLY A 1 -13.41 8.55 -26.69
CA GLY A 1 -12.03 9.03 -26.50
C GLY A 1 -11.73 9.07 -25.02
N GLY A 2 -11.00 8.09 -24.50
CA GLY A 2 -10.79 7.90 -23.06
C GLY A 2 -9.38 7.42 -22.74
N SER A 3 -8.38 7.91 -23.48
CA SER A 3 -7.11 7.18 -23.61
C SER A 3 -5.97 7.76 -22.76
N PHE A 4 -5.96 9.06 -22.45
CA PHE A 4 -4.84 9.66 -21.70
C PHE A 4 -5.04 9.59 -20.17
N TRP A 5 -6.26 9.83 -19.69
CA TRP A 5 -6.60 9.78 -18.27
C TRP A 5 -6.45 8.38 -17.67
N HIS A 6 -6.85 7.34 -18.39
CA HIS A 6 -6.65 5.96 -17.92
C HIS A 6 -5.17 5.59 -17.80
N ILE A 7 -4.33 6.02 -18.75
CA ILE A 7 -2.89 5.74 -18.71
C ILE A 7 -2.25 6.40 -17.48
N ILE A 8 -2.58 7.67 -17.21
CA ILE A 8 -2.09 8.36 -16.01
C ILE A 8 -2.53 7.65 -14.73
N LEU A 9 -3.80 7.25 -14.64
CA LEU A 9 -4.30 6.49 -13.49
C LEU A 9 -3.55 5.17 -13.32
N SER A 10 -3.39 4.38 -14.40
CA SER A 10 -2.66 3.11 -14.36
C SER A 10 -1.21 3.26 -13.94
N ILE A 11 -0.53 4.34 -14.35
CA ILE A 11 0.85 4.61 -13.92
C ILE A 11 0.88 4.89 -12.41
N ILE A 12 -0.03 5.73 -11.92
CA ILE A 12 -0.11 6.08 -10.50
C ILE A 12 -0.41 4.82 -9.65
N THR A 13 -1.39 4.02 -10.05
CA THR A 13 -1.74 2.78 -9.32
C THR A 13 -0.63 1.74 -9.38
N SER A 14 0.08 1.62 -10.51
CA SER A 14 1.27 0.74 -10.61
C SER A 14 2.40 1.18 -9.67
N ILE A 15 2.67 2.49 -9.56
CA ILE A 15 3.71 3.01 -8.65
C ILE A 15 3.34 2.69 -7.19
N ILE A 16 2.07 2.90 -6.82
CA ILE A 16 1.57 2.63 -5.47
C ILE A 16 1.59 1.13 -5.16
N GLY A 17 1.12 0.29 -6.09
CA GLY A 17 1.15 -1.16 -5.97
C GLY A 17 2.58 -1.68 -5.80
N MET A 18 3.51 -1.22 -6.63
CA MET A 18 4.91 -1.64 -6.58
C MET A 18 5.61 -1.19 -5.27
N THR A 19 5.31 0.00 -4.77
CA THR A 19 5.85 0.45 -3.47
C THR A 19 5.30 -0.40 -2.32
N ALA A 20 4.01 -0.77 -2.35
CA ALA A 20 3.43 -1.66 -1.36
C ALA A 20 4.02 -3.09 -1.42
N VAL A 21 4.25 -3.63 -2.62
CA VAL A 21 4.93 -4.91 -2.81
C VAL A 21 6.36 -4.84 -2.25
N SER A 22 7.12 -3.82 -2.61
CA SER A 22 8.50 -3.62 -2.12
C SER A 22 8.56 -3.54 -0.60
N ALA A 23 7.65 -2.78 0.02
CA ALA A 23 7.50 -2.65 1.46
C ALA A 23 7.17 -3.97 2.16
N SER A 24 6.26 -4.74 1.55
CA SER A 24 5.91 -6.06 2.05
C SER A 24 7.10 -7.01 1.94
N LEU A 25 7.93 -6.91 0.89
CA LEU A 25 9.12 -7.76 0.75
C LEU A 25 10.22 -7.37 1.74
N THR A 26 10.45 -6.08 1.98
CA THR A 26 11.39 -5.64 3.01
C THR A 26 10.89 -5.89 4.44
N GLY A 27 9.58 -6.09 4.62
CA GLY A 27 8.97 -6.21 5.95
C GLY A 27 9.01 -4.90 6.73
N TYR A 28 9.23 -3.79 6.04
CA TYR A 28 9.37 -2.47 6.63
C TYR A 28 8.78 -1.43 5.68
N PHE A 29 7.82 -0.65 6.17
CA PHE A 29 7.33 0.53 5.44
C PHE A 29 7.79 1.79 6.16
N PHE A 30 7.19 2.08 7.32
CA PHE A 30 7.63 3.13 8.25
C PHE A 30 8.10 2.54 9.59
N LYS A 31 7.65 1.34 9.92
CA LYS A 31 8.10 0.51 11.04
C LYS A 31 8.01 -0.97 10.64
N ASN A 32 8.64 -1.87 11.40
CA ASN A 32 8.52 -3.32 11.23
C ASN A 32 7.06 -3.72 11.03
N LEU A 33 6.76 -4.30 9.87
CA LEU A 33 5.47 -4.89 9.57
C LEU A 33 5.36 -6.23 10.29
N ASN A 34 4.23 -6.48 10.95
CA ASN A 34 3.93 -7.81 11.45
C ASN A 34 3.79 -8.78 10.26
N SER A 35 4.19 -10.05 10.43
CA SER A 35 4.16 -11.05 9.35
C SER A 35 2.80 -11.16 8.64
N TRP A 36 1.69 -11.00 9.38
CA TRP A 36 0.34 -10.97 8.79
C TRP A 36 0.05 -9.71 7.96
N GLN A 37 0.47 -8.53 8.42
CA GLN A 37 0.32 -7.27 7.66
C GLN A 37 1.14 -7.32 6.37
N ARG A 38 2.30 -7.97 6.43
CA ARG A 38 3.20 -8.20 5.31
C ARG A 38 2.51 -8.99 4.19
N ILE A 39 1.82 -10.08 4.54
CA ILE A 39 1.06 -10.91 3.58
C ILE A 39 -0.09 -10.12 2.94
N ILE A 40 -0.87 -9.40 3.76
CA ILE A 40 -2.01 -8.60 3.27
C ILE A 40 -1.52 -7.48 2.34
N LEU A 41 -0.43 -6.80 2.69
CA LEU A 41 0.14 -5.72 1.88
C LEU A 41 0.69 -6.24 0.54
N PHE A 42 1.28 -7.44 0.52
CA PHE A 42 1.75 -8.10 -0.69
C PHE A 42 0.59 -8.43 -1.64
N ILE A 43 -0.49 -9.04 -1.12
CA ILE A 43 -1.69 -9.37 -1.89
C ILE A 43 -2.35 -8.08 -2.43
N ALA A 44 -2.48 -7.05 -1.59
CA ALA A 44 -3.05 -5.77 -1.99
C ALA A 44 -2.21 -5.06 -3.06
N GLY A 45 -0.88 -5.10 -2.93
CA GLY A 45 0.03 -4.52 -3.90
C GLY A 45 -0.04 -5.19 -5.27
N ILE A 46 -0.15 -6.53 -5.32
CA ILE A 46 -0.36 -7.28 -6.57
C ILE A 46 -1.72 -6.96 -7.18
N MET A 47 -2.76 -6.85 -6.36
CA MET A 47 -4.12 -6.54 -6.81
C MET A 47 -4.23 -5.16 -7.48
N LEU A 48 -3.32 -4.23 -7.14
CA LEU A 48 -3.20 -2.90 -7.76
C LEU A 48 -2.37 -2.86 -9.05
N ILE A 49 -1.63 -3.93 -9.37
CA ILE A 49 -0.85 -4.01 -10.60
C ILE A 49 -1.75 -4.24 -11.81
N ASP A 50 -2.91 -4.90 -11.63
CA ASP A 50 -3.90 -5.08 -12.67
C ASP A 50 -4.89 -3.89 -12.69
N PRO A 51 -4.80 -3.00 -13.70
CA PRO A 51 -5.58 -1.77 -13.72
C PRO A 51 -7.06 -2.07 -13.95
N GLY A 52 -7.85 -1.91 -12.89
CA GLY A 52 -9.30 -1.98 -12.93
C GLY A 52 -9.89 -1.05 -11.89
N ILE A 53 -10.92 -0.28 -12.24
CA ILE A 53 -11.51 0.74 -11.36
C ILE A 53 -11.90 0.14 -10.00
N THR A 54 -12.41 -1.10 -10.00
CA THR A 54 -12.77 -1.84 -8.78
C THR A 54 -11.55 -2.34 -8.00
N THR A 55 -10.53 -2.87 -8.68
CA THR A 55 -9.29 -3.38 -8.06
C THR A 55 -8.46 -2.24 -7.47
N ASP A 56 -8.40 -1.10 -8.15
CA ASP A 56 -7.73 0.12 -7.69
C ASP A 56 -8.34 0.64 -6.40
N ILE A 57 -9.68 0.77 -6.32
CA ILE A 57 -10.35 1.26 -5.10
C ILE A 57 -10.08 0.31 -3.92
N ILE A 58 -10.22 -1.00 -4.13
CA ILE A 58 -10.00 -2.00 -3.06
C ILE A 58 -8.53 -1.97 -2.61
N GLY A 59 -7.59 -1.96 -3.55
CA GLY A 59 -6.17 -1.92 -3.26
C GLY A 59 -5.74 -0.64 -2.53
N ILE A 60 -6.23 0.53 -2.97
CA ILE A 60 -5.97 1.82 -2.31
C ILE A 60 -6.52 1.81 -0.89
N VAL A 61 -7.74 1.31 -0.68
CA VAL A 61 -8.34 1.22 0.66
C VAL A 61 -7.52 0.33 1.59
N ILE A 62 -7.04 -0.82 1.11
CA ILE A 62 -6.22 -1.73 1.93
C ILE A 62 -4.86 -1.11 2.25
N ILE A 63 -4.17 -0.53 1.25
CA ILE A 63 -2.89 0.15 1.47
C ILE A 63 -3.07 1.33 2.43
N ALA A 64 -4.10 2.15 2.24
CA ALA A 64 -4.40 3.27 3.12
C ALA A 64 -4.71 2.81 4.55
N ALA A 65 -5.48 1.74 4.73
CA ALA A 65 -5.76 1.17 6.06
C ALA A 65 -4.49 0.67 6.75
N ILE A 66 -3.62 -0.05 6.03
CA ILE A 66 -2.33 -0.52 6.59
C ILE A 66 -1.40 0.66 6.86
N TYR A 67 -1.36 1.65 5.97
CA TYR A 67 -0.56 2.87 6.13
C TYR A 67 -0.99 3.66 7.36
N LEU A 68 -2.30 3.91 7.52
CA LEU A 68 -2.85 4.59 8.70
C LEU A 68 -2.52 3.80 9.97
N ASN A 69 -2.72 2.48 9.97
CA ASN A 69 -2.37 1.65 11.13
C ASN A 69 -0.87 1.74 11.45
N GLN A 70 0.00 1.67 10.43
CA GLN A 70 1.45 1.84 10.58
C GLN A 70 1.82 3.22 11.14
N VAL A 71 1.20 4.31 10.65
CA VAL A 71 1.47 5.69 11.13
C VAL A 71 0.96 5.89 12.56
N PHE A 72 -0.23 5.39 12.89
CA PHE A 72 -0.77 5.43 14.26
C PHE A 72 0.09 4.61 15.24
N LEU A 73 0.55 3.42 14.85
CA LEU A 73 1.49 2.65 15.66
C LEU A 73 2.89 3.28 15.70
N ALA A 74 3.36 3.93 14.65
CA ALA A 74 4.64 4.66 14.62
C ALA A 74 4.65 5.77 15.67
N LYS A 75 3.57 6.53 15.79
CA LYS A 75 3.39 7.54 16.85
C LYS A 75 3.52 6.95 18.26
N ARG A 76 3.03 5.72 18.50
CA ARG A 76 3.12 5.07 19.82
C ARG A 76 4.54 4.66 20.24
N VAL A 77 5.47 4.43 19.32
CA VAL A 77 6.87 4.07 19.68
C VAL A 77 7.72 5.30 20.00
N ILE A 78 7.44 6.45 19.37
CA ILE A 78 8.13 7.70 19.68
C ILE A 78 7.78 8.17 21.10
N ILE A 79 6.52 8.00 21.53
CA ILE A 79 6.05 8.45 22.86
C ILE A 79 6.59 7.56 24.00
N LYS A 80 6.90 6.29 23.76
CA LYS A 80 7.41 5.37 24.82
C LYS A 80 8.92 5.48 25.05
N LYS A 81 9.64 6.32 24.29
CA LYS A 81 11.08 6.57 24.43
C LYS A 81 11.39 7.91 25.12
N SER A 82 10.43 8.47 25.86
CA SER A 82 10.62 9.64 26.73
C SER A 82 10.47 9.26 28.19
#